data_AF-A0A3S1XWW0-F1
#
_entry.id   AF-A0A3S1XWW0-F1
#
_cell.length_a   1.000
_cell.length_b   1.000
_cell.length_c   1.000
_cell.angle_alpha   90.00
_cell.angle_beta   90.00
_cell.angle_gamma   90.00
#
_symmetry.space_group_name_H-M   'P 1'
#
loop_
_entity.id
_entity.type
_entity.pdbx_description
1 polymer ?
#
loop_
_entity_poly.entity_id
_entity_poly.type
_entity_poly.pdbx_seq_one_letter_code
_entity_poly.pdbx_strand_id
1 'polypeptide(L)'
;MNIYVLSVIEGQEWVLPRQADDYQLFSTLCGRKQTQWHPPRMEILREHDDGTLRQYSDFPWLGEHVLILRAKASKLLRPTLEPYGEFLPLPADEPISLFNVTTVIDALDEERSKIVRFDDGGVMVIESLVLRADAIGGTEIFKLPERADGVRISDIYLQETIVRRIGELGLKG
;
A
#
# COMPACT_ATOMS: atom_id res chain seq x y z
N MET A 1 -11.49 2.92 17.76
CA MET A 1 -11.25 2.99 16.30
C MET A 1 -10.16 2.00 15.99
N ASN A 2 -10.45 0.96 15.21
CA ASN A 2 -9.47 -0.05 14.83
C ASN A 2 -8.89 0.34 13.47
N ILE A 3 -7.56 0.39 13.40
CA ILE A 3 -6.80 0.70 12.19
C ILE A 3 -5.99 -0.54 11.82
N TYR A 4 -6.02 -0.86 10.53
CA TYR A 4 -5.34 -1.99 9.92
C TYR A 4 -4.32 -1.48 8.91
N VAL A 5 -3.25 -2.25 8.73
CA VAL A 5 -2.27 -2.06 7.66
C VAL A 5 -2.26 -3.29 6.76
N LEU A 6 -1.74 -3.13 5.56
CA LEU A 6 -1.56 -4.26 4.64
C LEU A 6 -0.42 -5.17 5.14
N SER A 7 -0.58 -6.48 4.95
CA SER A 7 0.45 -7.46 5.31
C SER A 7 0.50 -8.56 4.27
N VAL A 8 1.68 -9.12 4.05
CA VAL A 8 1.87 -10.27 3.17
C VAL A 8 1.31 -11.54 3.81
N ILE A 9 0.58 -12.34 3.02
CA ILE A 9 0.19 -13.71 3.40
C ILE A 9 1.27 -14.67 2.92
N GLU A 10 1.68 -15.60 3.79
CA GLU A 10 2.69 -16.60 3.44
C GLU A 10 2.27 -17.42 2.21
N GLY A 11 3.20 -17.56 1.25
CA GLY A 11 2.97 -18.32 0.03
C GLY A 11 2.14 -17.61 -1.03
N GLN A 12 1.66 -16.38 -0.81
CA GLN A 12 0.91 -15.66 -1.84
C GLN A 12 1.78 -15.21 -3.02
N GLU A 13 1.11 -14.90 -4.13
CA GLU A 13 1.74 -14.28 -5.30
C GLU A 13 2.33 -12.91 -4.98
N TRP A 14 3.50 -12.64 -5.57
CA TRP A 14 4.14 -11.33 -5.55
C TRP A 14 4.05 -10.70 -6.93
N VAL A 15 4.15 -9.39 -7.00
CA VAL A 15 4.26 -8.65 -8.24
C VAL A 15 5.37 -7.63 -8.10
N LEU A 16 6.39 -7.75 -8.94
CA LEU A 16 7.62 -6.98 -8.82
C LEU A 16 7.89 -6.26 -10.15
N PRO A 17 8.57 -5.09 -10.12
CA PRO A 17 9.10 -4.49 -11.32
C PRO A 17 10.13 -5.43 -11.95
N ARG A 18 10.09 -5.55 -13.28
CA ARG A 18 11.02 -6.41 -14.01
C ARG A 18 12.46 -5.90 -13.96
N GLN A 19 12.65 -4.58 -13.83
CA GLN A 19 13.95 -3.96 -13.63
C GLN A 19 14.07 -3.52 -12.16
N ALA A 20 15.20 -3.82 -11.53
CA ALA A 20 15.40 -3.49 -10.11
C ALA A 20 15.39 -1.97 -9.84
N ASP A 21 15.84 -1.15 -10.78
CA ASP A 21 15.86 0.30 -10.61
C ASP A 21 14.44 0.92 -10.57
N ASP A 22 13.45 0.22 -11.15
CA ASP A 22 12.06 0.70 -11.19
C ASP A 22 11.40 0.69 -9.80
N TYR A 23 11.96 0.01 -8.80
CA TYR A 23 11.46 0.05 -7.42
C TYR A 23 11.45 1.48 -6.85
N GLN A 24 12.38 2.32 -7.29
CA GLN A 24 12.46 3.70 -6.81
C GLN A 24 11.19 4.48 -7.13
N LEU A 25 10.49 4.17 -8.23
CA LEU A 25 9.26 4.86 -8.60
C LEU A 25 8.19 4.81 -7.50
N PHE A 26 7.99 3.66 -6.86
CA PHE A 26 6.95 3.50 -5.84
C PHE A 26 7.23 4.33 -4.59
N SER A 27 8.51 4.55 -4.28
CA SER A 27 8.92 5.46 -3.20
C SER A 27 8.59 6.92 -3.49
N THR A 28 8.40 7.31 -4.76
CA THR A 28 8.06 8.70 -5.13
C THR A 28 6.57 9.03 -5.07
N LEU A 29 5.72 8.01 -4.85
CA LEU A 29 4.28 8.22 -4.79
C LEU A 29 3.93 9.17 -3.65
N CYS A 30 4.49 8.98 -2.45
CA CYS A 30 4.42 9.88 -1.29
C CYS A 30 3.05 10.54 -1.03
N GLY A 31 1.93 9.88 -1.36
CA GLY A 31 0.60 10.47 -1.24
C GLY A 31 0.26 11.57 -2.26
N ARG A 32 1.01 11.68 -3.35
CA ARG A 32 0.85 12.66 -4.42
C ARG A 32 0.19 12.04 -5.63
N LYS A 33 -0.69 12.81 -6.27
CA LYS A 33 -1.29 12.44 -7.55
C LYS A 33 -0.25 12.37 -8.66
N GLN A 34 -0.36 11.36 -9.52
CA GLN A 34 0.56 11.13 -10.64
C GLN A 34 -0.06 11.66 -11.94
N THR A 35 0.35 12.86 -12.34
CA THR A 35 -0.15 13.52 -13.57
C THR A 35 0.54 13.04 -14.84
N GLN A 36 1.74 12.46 -14.72
CA GLN A 36 2.54 11.92 -15.83
C GLN A 36 3.03 10.52 -15.47
N TRP A 37 2.10 9.59 -15.38
CA TRP A 37 2.39 8.21 -14.99
C TRP A 37 3.13 7.46 -16.09
N HIS A 38 4.37 7.08 -15.79
CA HIS A 38 5.22 6.24 -16.66
C HIS A 38 5.39 4.89 -15.97
N PRO A 39 4.50 3.92 -16.22
CA PRO A 39 4.51 2.69 -15.47
C PRO A 39 5.68 1.77 -15.86
N PRO A 40 6.35 1.14 -14.88
CA PRO A 40 7.33 0.10 -15.15
C PRO A 40 6.60 -1.17 -15.58
N ARG A 41 7.29 -2.02 -16.34
CA ARG A 41 6.76 -3.35 -16.65
C ARG A 41 6.91 -4.24 -15.42
N MET A 42 5.79 -4.81 -14.99
CA MET A 42 5.72 -5.69 -13.84
C MET A 42 5.75 -7.15 -14.25
N GLU A 43 6.17 -7.99 -13.32
CA GLU A 43 6.19 -9.45 -13.40
C GLU A 43 5.49 -10.02 -12.17
N ILE A 44 4.53 -10.93 -12.39
CA ILE A 44 3.83 -11.61 -11.31
C ILE A 44 4.58 -12.90 -11.03
N LEU A 45 5.16 -13.00 -9.84
CA LEU A 45 5.82 -14.21 -9.38
C LEU A 45 4.74 -15.21 -8.95
N ARG A 46 4.56 -16.24 -9.77
CA ARG A 46 3.59 -17.33 -9.57
C ARG A 46 4.20 -18.59 -8.99
N GLU A 47 5.52 -18.69 -9.02
CA GLU A 47 6.27 -19.85 -8.54
C GLU A 47 7.22 -19.44 -7.41
N HIS A 48 7.46 -20.37 -6.51
CA HIS A 48 8.57 -20.33 -5.57
C HIS A 48 9.86 -20.78 -6.27
N ASP A 49 11.00 -20.54 -5.63
CA ASP A 49 12.32 -20.93 -6.16
C ASP A 49 12.46 -22.45 -6.37
N ASP A 50 11.66 -23.24 -5.66
CA ASP A 50 11.57 -24.70 -5.79
C ASP A 50 10.61 -25.18 -6.90
N GLY A 51 9.99 -24.24 -7.64
CA GLY A 51 9.04 -24.50 -8.73
C GLY A 51 7.61 -24.80 -8.26
N THR A 52 7.32 -24.76 -6.95
CA THR A 52 5.95 -24.89 -6.46
C THR A 52 5.13 -23.62 -6.73
N LEU A 53 3.82 -23.78 -6.97
CA LEU A 53 2.94 -22.64 -7.24
C LEU A 53 2.62 -21.85 -5.96
N ARG A 54 2.71 -20.53 -6.08
CA ARG A 54 2.19 -19.57 -5.10
C ARG A 54 0.68 -19.53 -5.11
N GLN A 55 0.11 -19.12 -3.99
CA GLN A 55 -1.33 -18.95 -3.84
C GLN A 55 -1.79 -17.71 -4.62
N TYR A 56 -2.77 -17.91 -5.51
CA TYR A 56 -3.42 -16.83 -6.23
C TYR A 56 -3.95 -15.75 -5.27
N SER A 57 -3.68 -14.49 -5.60
CA SER A 57 -4.22 -13.34 -4.88
C SER A 57 -4.85 -12.33 -5.84
N ASP A 58 -6.03 -11.81 -5.49
CA ASP A 58 -6.61 -10.63 -6.13
C ASP A 58 -5.81 -9.35 -5.82
N PHE A 59 -4.92 -9.43 -4.82
CA PHE A 59 -4.01 -8.41 -4.31
C PHE A 59 -2.55 -8.89 -4.26
N PRO A 60 -1.91 -9.21 -5.41
CA PRO A 60 -0.54 -9.71 -5.40
C PRO A 60 0.41 -8.71 -4.70
N TRP A 61 1.34 -9.23 -3.90
CA TRP A 61 2.13 -8.41 -2.98
C TRP A 61 3.27 -7.66 -3.67
N LEU A 62 3.41 -6.38 -3.37
CA LEU A 62 4.58 -5.56 -3.73
C LEU A 62 5.24 -4.97 -2.47
N GLY A 63 4.44 -4.50 -1.51
CA GLY A 63 4.89 -3.95 -0.23
C GLY A 63 3.76 -3.22 0.49
N GLU A 64 3.91 -2.91 1.78
CA GLU A 64 2.83 -2.33 2.60
C GLU A 64 2.40 -0.90 2.20
N HIS A 65 3.22 -0.24 1.39
CA HIS A 65 3.04 1.15 0.98
C HIS A 65 2.15 1.33 -0.25
N VAL A 66 1.77 0.25 -0.93
CA VAL A 66 0.99 0.27 -2.17
C VAL A 66 0.05 -0.92 -2.22
N LEU A 67 -1.14 -0.73 -2.78
CA LEU A 67 -2.08 -1.81 -3.00
C LEU A 67 -2.12 -2.15 -4.49
N ILE A 68 -1.69 -3.35 -4.85
CA ILE A 68 -1.86 -3.85 -6.22
C ILE A 68 -3.18 -4.60 -6.31
N LEU A 69 -3.91 -4.39 -7.41
CA LEU A 69 -5.20 -5.00 -7.67
C LEU A 69 -5.21 -5.60 -9.07
N ARG A 70 -5.66 -6.85 -9.16
CA ARG A 70 -6.06 -7.43 -10.45
C ARG A 70 -7.33 -6.77 -10.98
N ALA A 71 -7.59 -6.92 -12.28
CA ALA A 71 -8.73 -6.30 -12.96
C ALA A 71 -10.08 -6.46 -12.22
N LYS A 72 -10.37 -7.67 -11.69
CA LYS A 72 -11.59 -7.95 -10.93
C LYS A 72 -11.67 -7.11 -9.66
N ALA A 73 -10.63 -7.13 -8.84
CA ALA A 73 -10.56 -6.36 -7.60
C ALA A 73 -10.61 -4.85 -7.87
N SER A 74 -9.82 -4.37 -8.84
CA SER A 74 -9.81 -2.97 -9.27
C SER A 74 -11.23 -2.49 -9.64
N LYS A 75 -11.97 -3.30 -10.42
CA LYS A 75 -13.35 -2.97 -10.80
C LYS A 75 -14.31 -2.92 -9.60
N LEU A 76 -14.27 -3.92 -8.72
CA LEU A 76 -15.20 -4.03 -7.59
C LEU A 76 -14.91 -2.98 -6.50
N LEU A 77 -13.63 -2.68 -6.27
CA LEU A 77 -13.20 -1.78 -5.21
C LEU A 77 -13.15 -0.31 -5.62
N ARG A 78 -13.21 0.01 -6.91
CA ARG A 78 -13.19 1.39 -7.40
C ARG A 78 -14.14 2.33 -6.64
N PRO A 79 -15.44 2.02 -6.46
CA PRO A 79 -16.35 2.92 -5.74
C PRO A 79 -15.98 3.15 -4.27
N THR A 80 -15.24 2.22 -3.67
CA THR A 80 -14.81 2.31 -2.27
C THR A 80 -13.49 3.05 -2.12
N LEU A 81 -12.55 2.86 -3.06
CA LEU A 81 -11.18 3.36 -2.94
C LEU A 81 -10.98 4.72 -3.62
N GLU A 82 -11.70 5.02 -4.71
CA GLU A 82 -11.55 6.25 -5.49
C GLU A 82 -11.68 7.57 -4.69
N PRO A 83 -12.46 7.66 -3.59
CA PRO A 83 -12.44 8.84 -2.73
C PRO A 83 -11.10 9.13 -2.05
N TYR A 84 -10.23 8.13 -1.93
CA TYR A 84 -9.00 8.19 -1.13
C TYR A 84 -7.71 8.21 -1.97
N GLY A 85 -7.82 8.10 -3.29
CA GLY A 85 -6.67 7.92 -4.15
C GLY A 85 -7.01 7.78 -5.61
N GLU A 86 -6.06 7.22 -6.37
CA GLU A 86 -6.19 6.99 -7.80
C GLU A 86 -5.71 5.60 -8.20
N PHE A 87 -6.25 5.09 -9.30
CA PHE A 87 -5.84 3.83 -9.89
C PHE A 87 -4.87 4.08 -11.04
N LEU A 88 -3.65 3.60 -10.88
CA LEU A 88 -2.58 3.71 -11.85
C LEU A 88 -2.40 2.37 -12.57
N PRO A 89 -2.59 2.30 -13.90
CA PRO A 89 -2.43 1.05 -14.63
C PRO A 89 -0.96 0.61 -14.63
N LEU A 90 -0.74 -0.70 -14.52
CA LEU A 90 0.59 -1.32 -14.58
C LEU A 90 0.62 -2.37 -15.70
N PRO A 91 1.54 -2.29 -16.66
CA PRO A 91 1.70 -3.30 -17.68
C PRO A 91 2.33 -4.56 -17.08
N ALA A 92 1.61 -5.67 -17.18
CA ALA A 92 2.08 -7.02 -16.88
C ALA A 92 1.47 -7.97 -17.93
N ASP A 93 1.73 -9.26 -17.81
CA ASP A 93 1.14 -10.26 -18.71
C ASP A 93 -0.39 -10.40 -18.54
N GLU A 94 -0.94 -9.82 -17.47
CA GLU A 94 -2.37 -9.66 -17.25
C GLU A 94 -2.70 -8.27 -16.66
N PRO A 95 -3.94 -7.77 -16.80
CA PRO A 95 -4.26 -6.41 -16.38
C PRO A 95 -4.28 -6.28 -14.85
N ILE A 96 -3.37 -5.44 -14.35
CA ILE A 96 -3.25 -5.04 -12.95
C ILE A 96 -3.23 -3.51 -12.83
N SER A 97 -3.51 -3.03 -11.63
CA SER A 97 -3.42 -1.61 -11.29
C SER A 97 -2.84 -1.45 -9.90
N LEU A 98 -2.09 -0.39 -9.70
CA LEU A 98 -1.72 0.11 -8.38
C LEU A 98 -2.77 1.11 -7.91
N PHE A 99 -3.24 0.98 -6.68
CA PHE A 99 -4.00 2.04 -6.02
C PHE A 99 -3.05 2.92 -5.21
N ASN A 100 -2.90 4.17 -5.67
CA ASN A 100 -2.09 5.19 -5.04
C ASN A 100 -2.99 5.99 -4.09
N VAL A 101 -2.83 5.79 -2.78
CA VAL A 101 -3.55 6.58 -1.76
C VAL A 101 -2.99 7.99 -1.76
N THR A 102 -3.83 8.99 -2.03
CA THR A 102 -3.44 10.41 -2.04
C THR A 102 -3.96 11.18 -0.83
N THR A 103 -4.78 10.53 0.00
CA THR A 103 -5.23 11.09 1.27
C THR A 103 -4.11 10.94 2.30
N VAL A 104 -3.45 12.05 2.64
CA VAL A 104 -2.36 12.10 3.62
C VAL A 104 -2.84 12.83 4.87
N ILE A 105 -2.69 12.20 6.04
CA ILE A 105 -3.11 12.75 7.33
C ILE A 105 -1.96 12.67 8.32
N ASP A 106 -1.56 13.81 8.87
CA ASP A 106 -0.63 13.86 10.01
C ASP A 106 -1.34 13.42 11.30
N ALA A 107 -1.40 12.10 11.50
CA ALA A 107 -2.03 11.48 12.66
C ALA A 107 -1.04 10.77 13.60
N LEU A 108 0.27 10.74 13.29
CA LEU A 108 1.24 10.03 14.14
C LEU A 108 1.45 10.76 15.46
N ASP A 109 1.10 10.13 16.57
CA ASP A 109 1.42 10.61 17.91
C ASP A 109 2.86 10.23 18.25
N GLU A 110 3.82 11.09 17.91
CA GLU A 110 5.25 10.81 18.10
C GLU A 110 5.65 10.69 19.58
N GLU A 111 4.92 11.34 20.50
CA GLU A 111 5.20 11.29 21.94
C GLU A 111 4.81 9.95 22.55
N ARG A 112 3.71 9.36 22.07
CA ARG A 112 3.17 8.09 22.60
C ARG A 112 3.56 6.88 21.76
N SER A 113 4.05 7.08 20.54
CA SER A 113 4.57 6.01 19.68
C SER A 113 5.99 5.61 20.09
N LYS A 114 6.32 4.33 19.94
CA LYS A 114 7.70 3.86 20.06
C LYS A 114 8.35 3.93 18.69
N ILE A 115 9.19 4.93 18.49
CA ILE A 115 9.84 5.23 17.21
C ILE A 115 11.36 5.06 17.38
N VAL A 116 11.96 4.20 16.58
CA VAL A 116 13.42 4.13 16.45
C VAL A 116 13.83 5.05 15.31
N ARG A 117 14.85 5.87 15.55
CA ARG A 117 15.33 6.89 14.61
C ARG A 117 16.76 6.60 14.18
N PHE A 118 17.12 7.09 13.00
CA PHE A 118 18.50 7.22 12.57
C PHE A 118 19.19 8.36 13.33
N ASP A 119 20.53 8.41 13.25
CA ASP A 119 21.36 9.43 13.91
C ASP A 119 21.06 10.86 13.42
N ASP A 120 20.49 11.00 12.22
CA ASP A 120 20.05 12.28 11.63
C ASP A 120 18.64 12.71 12.07
N GLY A 121 17.96 11.89 12.89
CA GLY A 121 16.60 12.13 13.39
C GLY A 121 15.48 11.57 12.51
N GLY A 122 15.81 11.02 11.32
CA GLY A 122 14.87 10.34 10.45
C GLY A 122 14.23 9.13 11.12
N VAL A 123 13.00 8.78 10.76
CA VAL A 123 12.29 7.62 11.34
C VAL A 123 12.81 6.35 10.67
N MET A 124 13.38 5.42 11.44
CA MET A 124 13.81 4.12 10.94
C MET A 124 12.69 3.08 11.01
N VAL A 125 12.05 2.95 12.17
CA VAL A 125 10.95 2.01 12.38
C VAL A 125 10.02 2.51 13.48
N ILE A 126 8.72 2.25 13.33
CA ILE A 126 7.71 2.50 14.36
C ILE A 126 7.34 1.14 14.97
N GLU A 127 7.94 0.81 16.11
CA GLU A 127 7.69 -0.47 16.79
C GLU A 127 6.33 -0.52 17.47
N SER A 128 5.81 0.63 17.89
CA SER A 128 4.47 0.77 18.47
C SER A 128 3.82 2.03 17.95
N LEU A 129 2.83 1.86 17.09
CA LEU A 129 2.12 2.96 16.45
C LEU A 129 0.97 3.46 17.33
N VAL A 130 0.97 4.76 17.62
CA VAL A 130 -0.17 5.46 18.22
C VAL A 130 -0.63 6.55 17.26
N LEU A 131 -1.93 6.55 16.96
CA LEU A 131 -2.55 7.52 16.05
C LEU A 131 -3.54 8.43 16.79
N ARG A 132 -3.47 9.73 16.47
CA ARG A 132 -4.39 10.77 16.93
C ARG A 132 -5.74 10.63 16.22
N ALA A 133 -6.75 10.17 16.95
CA ALA A 133 -8.08 9.91 16.39
C ALA A 133 -8.81 11.18 15.92
N ASP A 134 -8.58 12.30 16.61
CA ASP A 134 -9.08 13.62 16.25
C ASP A 134 -8.52 14.10 14.90
N ALA A 135 -7.25 13.81 14.61
CA ALA A 135 -6.63 14.14 13.32
C ALA A 135 -7.17 13.27 12.17
N ILE A 136 -7.46 11.99 12.42
CA ILE A 136 -8.04 11.07 11.42
C ILE A 136 -9.50 11.43 11.10
N GLY A 137 -10.27 11.81 12.11
CA GLY A 137 -11.69 12.13 11.96
C GLY A 137 -12.47 10.97 11.33
N GLY A 138 -13.21 11.27 10.25
CA GLY A 138 -14.02 10.28 9.52
C GLY A 138 -13.30 9.61 8.34
N THR A 139 -12.01 9.87 8.12
CA THR A 139 -11.30 9.31 6.96
C THR A 139 -11.00 7.83 7.15
N GLU A 140 -11.47 7.00 6.22
CA GLU A 140 -11.35 5.54 6.35
C GLU A 140 -10.09 4.94 5.72
N ILE A 141 -9.44 5.64 4.77
CA ILE A 141 -8.17 5.23 4.15
C ILE A 141 -7.24 6.43 4.07
N PHE A 142 -6.01 6.27 4.55
CA PHE A 142 -5.02 7.33 4.50
C PHE A 142 -3.59 6.79 4.56
N LYS A 143 -2.64 7.67 4.24
CA LYS A 143 -1.22 7.54 4.56
C LYS A 143 -0.82 8.58 5.59
N LEU A 144 0.21 8.28 6.38
CA LEU A 144 0.89 9.30 7.17
C LEU A 144 1.89 10.09 6.31
N PRO A 145 2.24 11.34 6.66
CA PRO A 145 3.18 12.14 5.89
C PRO A 145 4.55 11.47 5.78
N GLU A 146 5.12 11.48 4.58
CA GLU A 146 6.51 11.11 4.36
C GLU A 146 7.33 12.40 4.50
N ARG A 147 8.21 12.46 5.50
CA ARG A 147 8.94 13.68 5.85
C ARG A 147 10.22 13.79 5.02
N ALA A 148 10.61 15.04 4.73
CA ALA A 148 11.77 15.35 3.88
C ALA A 148 13.13 15.05 4.55
N ASP A 149 13.14 14.78 5.85
CA ASP A 149 14.30 14.36 6.66
C ASP A 149 14.61 12.86 6.53
N GLY A 150 13.86 12.12 5.71
CA GLY A 150 14.28 10.84 5.17
C GLY A 150 13.66 9.61 5.85
N VAL A 151 13.41 8.62 4.99
CA VAL A 151 13.26 7.20 5.31
C VAL A 151 11.95 6.76 5.99
N ARG A 152 10.80 7.34 5.62
CA ARG A 152 9.56 6.59 5.81
C ARG A 152 8.73 6.55 4.55
N ILE A 153 8.70 5.38 3.93
CA ILE A 153 7.62 5.03 3.03
C ILE A 153 6.42 4.68 3.90
N SER A 154 5.32 5.38 3.70
CA SER A 154 4.15 5.27 4.56
C SER A 154 3.25 4.11 4.13
N ASP A 155 2.90 3.26 5.09
CA ASP A 155 1.89 2.21 4.94
C ASP A 155 0.53 2.79 4.56
N ILE A 156 -0.32 1.94 4.00
CA ILE A 156 -1.73 2.24 3.81
C ILE A 156 -2.49 1.86 5.09
N TYR A 157 -3.11 2.85 5.73
CA TYR A 157 -3.94 2.68 6.92
C TYR A 157 -5.41 2.58 6.53
N LEU A 158 -6.08 1.55 7.03
CA LEU A 158 -7.48 1.21 6.73
C LEU A 158 -8.29 1.14 8.01
N GLN A 159 -9.44 1.81 8.06
CA GLN A 159 -10.42 1.56 9.11
C GLN A 159 -11.11 0.21 8.93
N GLU A 160 -11.55 -0.38 10.04
CA GLU A 160 -12.26 -1.67 10.05
C GLU A 160 -13.46 -1.72 9.09
N THR A 161 -14.17 -0.61 8.91
CA THR A 161 -15.31 -0.48 8.00
C THR A 161 -14.93 -0.81 6.55
N ILE A 162 -13.78 -0.33 6.09
CA ILE A 162 -13.25 -0.62 4.75
C ILE A 162 -12.82 -2.08 4.66
N VAL A 163 -12.12 -2.59 5.67
CA VAL A 163 -11.69 -4.00 5.70
C VAL A 163 -12.89 -4.95 5.59
N ARG A 164 -13.96 -4.68 6.33
CA ARG A 164 -15.21 -5.46 6.26
C ARG A 164 -15.84 -5.39 4.87
N ARG A 165 -15.94 -4.20 4.29
CA ARG A 165 -16.49 -4.02 2.93
C ARG A 165 -15.67 -4.76 1.87
N ILE A 166 -14.35 -4.77 1.98
CA ILE A 166 -13.48 -5.55 1.09
C ILE A 166 -13.77 -7.05 1.26
N GLY A 167 -13.86 -7.54 2.50
CA GLY A 167 -14.13 -8.95 2.81
C GLY A 167 -15.47 -9.46 2.25
N GLU A 168 -16.49 -8.61 2.18
CA GLU A 168 -17.81 -8.94 1.63
C GLU A 168 -17.81 -9.17 0.11
N LEU A 169 -16.76 -8.76 -0.61
CA LEU A 169 -16.66 -8.89 -2.06
C LEU A 169 -16.16 -10.26 -2.55
N GLY A 170 -15.77 -11.15 -1.63
CA GLY A 170 -15.27 -12.48 -1.98
C GLY A 170 -14.00 -12.44 -2.84
N LEU A 171 -13.16 -11.43 -2.62
CA LEU A 171 -11.81 -11.34 -3.18
C LEU A 171 -10.85 -12.23 -2.38
N LYS A 172 -9.79 -12.71 -3.01
CA LYS A 172 -8.77 -13.59 -2.41
C LYS A 172 -7.50 -12.81 -2.10
N GLY A 173 -6.83 -13.16 -1.00
CA GLY A 173 -5.61 -12.50 -0.52
C GLY A 173 -5.89 -11.48 0.56
#